data_AF-A0A950BF08-F1
#
_entry.id   AF-A0A950BF08-F1
#
_cell.length_a   1.000
_cell.length_b   1.000
_cell.length_c   1.000
_cell.angle_alpha   90.00
_cell.angle_beta   90.00
_cell.angle_gamma   90.00
#
_symmetry.space_group_name_H-M   'P 1'
#
loop_
_entity.id
_entity.type
_entity.pdbx_description
1 polymer ?
#
loop_
_entity_poly.entity_id
_entity_poly.type
_entity_poly.pdbx_seq_one_letter_code
_entity_poly.pdbx_strand_id
1 'polypeptide(L)' 'MPRTQIPTASARPRLILFSARQYDIDTFAEANTAFQYELHFQESHLDADTAVLADGYDVVCPFVNDTVDAATLERLHEGG' A
#
# COMPACT_ATOMS: atom_id res chain seq x y z
N MET A 1 -14.79 -17.99 -16.39
CA MET A 1 -14.49 -16.78 -15.59
C MET A 1 -14.24 -17.25 -14.16
N PRO A 2 -13.00 -17.53 -13.73
CA PRO A 2 -12.77 -18.10 -12.40
C PRO A 2 -13.02 -17.01 -11.35
N ARG A 3 -13.99 -17.27 -10.47
CA ARG A 3 -14.20 -16.51 -9.24
C ARG A 3 -12.97 -16.73 -8.37
N THR A 4 -12.12 -15.71 -8.25
CA THR A 4 -10.95 -15.77 -7.36
C THR A 4 -11.44 -15.96 -5.93
N GLN A 5 -11.18 -17.17 -5.43
CA GLN A 5 -11.33 -17.59 -4.05
C GLN A 5 -10.56 -16.63 -3.14
N ILE A 6 -11.24 -15.90 -2.26
CA ILE A 6 -10.57 -15.20 -1.15
C ILE A 6 -10.22 -16.28 -0.12
N PRO A 7 -8.94 -16.53 0.21
CA PRO A 7 -8.57 -17.49 1.22
C PRO A 7 -9.03 -17.01 2.60
N THR A 8 -9.78 -17.87 3.27
CA THR A 8 -10.22 -17.75 4.66
C THR A 8 -9.03 -18.00 5.59
N ALA A 9 -8.17 -17.00 5.77
CA ALA A 9 -7.12 -17.02 6.80
C ALA A 9 -7.06 -15.63 7.45
N SER A 10 -7.05 -15.60 8.77
CA SER A 10 -7.17 -14.43 9.65
C SER A 10 -6.01 -13.42 9.59
N ALA A 11 -5.42 -13.15 8.42
CA ALA A 11 -4.41 -12.13 8.22
C ALA A 11 -4.98 -11.05 7.29
N ARG A 12 -5.21 -9.85 7.84
CA ARG A 12 -5.65 -8.69 7.05
C ARG A 12 -4.43 -8.19 6.27
N PRO A 13 -4.47 -8.15 4.93
CA PRO A 13 -3.32 -7.70 4.16
C PRO A 13 -3.02 -6.24 4.50
N ARG A 14 -1.75 -5.92 4.69
CA ARG A 14 -1.31 -4.59 5.11
C ARG A 14 -1.02 -3.78 3.85
N LEU A 15 -1.72 -2.67 3.70
CA LEU A 15 -1.60 -1.79 2.55
C LEU A 15 -1.12 -0.42 3.01
N ILE A 16 -0.02 0.05 2.44
CA ILE A 16 0.51 1.38 2.70
C ILE A 16 0.30 2.29 1.49
N LEU A 17 -0.25 3.48 1.74
CA LEU A 17 -0.41 4.54 0.76
C LEU A 17 0.60 5.66 1.02
N PHE A 18 1.35 6.04 0.01
CA PHE A 18 2.28 7.17 0.08
C PHE A 18 1.65 8.43 -0.51
N SER A 19 2.17 9.60 -0.11
CA SER A 19 1.62 10.91 -0.48
C SER A 19 0.11 11.08 -0.19
N ALA A 20 -0.44 10.33 0.77
CA ALA A 20 -1.87 10.29 1.03
C ALA A 20 -2.35 11.59 1.71
N ARG A 21 -3.43 12.19 1.21
CA ARG A 21 -4.09 13.34 1.84
C ARG A 21 -5.35 12.91 2.58
N GLN A 22 -5.90 13.80 3.39
CA GLN A 22 -7.14 13.55 4.14
C GLN A 22 -8.27 13.00 3.25
N TYR A 23 -8.44 13.54 2.04
CA TYR A 23 -9.48 13.10 1.11
C TYR A 23 -9.26 11.66 0.59
N ASP A 24 -8.00 11.24 0.43
CA ASP A 24 -7.64 9.86 0.08
C ASP A 24 -7.98 8.94 1.25
N ILE A 25 -7.63 9.35 2.47
CA ILE A 25 -7.92 8.60 3.71
C ILE A 25 -9.41 8.31 3.83
N ASP A 26 -10.25 9.34 3.71
CA ASP A 26 -11.72 9.19 3.81
C ASP A 26 -12.26 8.26 2.71
N THR A 27 -11.79 8.43 1.46
CA THR A 27 -12.23 7.60 0.32
C THR A 27 -11.80 6.14 0.48
N PHE A 28 -10.56 5.90 0.89
CA PHE A 28 -10.03 4.56 1.11
C PHE A 28 -10.62 3.90 2.34
N ALA A 29 -10.85 4.65 3.42
CA ALA A 29 -11.52 4.13 4.62
C ALA A 29 -12.95 3.67 4.30
N GLU A 30 -13.70 4.44 3.51
CA GLU A 30 -15.03 4.06 3.03
C GLU A 30 -14.99 2.83 2.13
N ALA A 31 -14.03 2.75 1.19
CA ALA A 31 -13.85 1.57 0.35
C ALA A 31 -13.46 0.33 1.17
N ASN A 32 -12.62 0.49 2.19
CA ASN A 32 -12.10 -0.60 3.01
C ASN A 32 -13.18 -1.27 3.87
N THR A 33 -14.32 -0.62 4.09
CA THR A 33 -15.48 -1.21 4.75
C THR A 33 -15.91 -2.53 4.10
N ALA A 34 -15.66 -2.71 2.79
CA ALA A 34 -15.97 -3.94 2.06
C ALA A 34 -14.83 -4.98 2.04
N PHE A 35 -13.57 -4.58 2.24
CA PHE A 35 -12.41 -5.45 2.02
C PHE A 35 -11.60 -5.80 3.28
N GLN A 36 -11.72 -5.02 4.37
CA GLN A 36 -11.08 -5.26 5.66
C GLN A 36 -9.54 -5.36 5.64
N TYR A 37 -8.87 -4.57 4.79
CA TYR A 37 -7.42 -4.38 4.79
C TYR A 37 -6.93 -3.54 5.98
N GLU A 38 -5.66 -3.69 6.34
CA GLU A 38 -4.99 -2.79 7.29
C GLU A 38 -4.38 -1.63 6.51
N LEU A 39 -5.12 -0.52 6.41
CA LEU A 39 -4.70 0.67 5.67
C LEU A 39 -3.76 1.52 6.53
N HIS A 40 -2.56 1.79 6.01
CA HIS A 40 -1.61 2.74 6.55
C HIS A 40 -1.44 3.89 5.56
N PHE A 41 -1.48 5.11 6.06
CA PHE A 41 -1.37 6.30 5.24
C PHE A 41 -0.11 7.03 5.64
N GLN A 42 0.73 7.28 4.64
CA GLN A 42 1.98 8.00 4.81
C GLN A 42 1.92 9.30 4.00
N GLU A 43 2.19 10.41 4.67
CA GLU A 43 2.19 11.74 4.04
C GLU A 43 3.50 12.01 3.28
N SER A 44 4.55 11.23 3.57
CA SER A 44 5.82 11.26 2.85
C SER A 44 5.65 10.73 1.42
N HIS A 45 6.43 11.32 0.51
CA HIS A 45 6.55 10.79 -0.85
C HIS A 45 7.24 9.44 -0.83
N LEU A 46 6.90 8.56 -1.78
CA LEU A 46 7.61 7.33 -2.04
C LEU A 46 8.82 7.61 -2.95
N ASP A 47 9.98 7.23 -2.43
CA ASP A 47 11.29 7.31 -3.04
C ASP A 47 12.16 6.17 -2.51
N ALA A 48 13.40 6.04 -3.00
CA ALA A 48 14.27 4.93 -2.61
C ALA A 48 14.65 4.91 -1.11
N ASP A 49 14.57 6.04 -0.40
CA ASP A 49 14.85 6.15 1.04
C ASP A 49 13.61 5.79 1.85
N THR A 50 12.44 6.27 1.44
CA THR A 50 11.14 5.99 2.09
C THR A 50 10.53 4.64 1.73
N ALA A 51 11.03 3.97 0.69
CA ALA A 51 10.61 2.61 0.33
C ALA A 51 10.80 1.61 1.47
N VAL A 52 11.73 1.85 2.40
CA VAL A 52 11.90 1.06 3.63
C VAL A 52 10.67 1.09 4.53
N LEU A 53 9.82 2.12 4.44
CA LEU A 53 8.58 2.23 5.21
C LEU A 53 7.51 1.24 4.72
N ALA A 54 7.66 0.73 3.51
CA ALA A 54 6.81 -0.32 2.95
C ALA A 54 7.32 -1.74 3.27
N ASP A 55 8.42 -1.89 4.01
CA ASP A 55 8.94 -3.18 4.46
C ASP A 55 7.89 -3.93 5.30
N GLY A 56 7.59 -5.17 4.92
CA GLY A 56 6.57 -5.99 5.58
C GLY A 56 5.11 -5.60 5.30
N TYR A 57 4.85 -4.78 4.27
CA TYR A 57 3.51 -4.55 3.73
C TYR A 57 3.28 -5.42 2.49
N ASP A 58 2.07 -6.00 2.37
CA ASP A 58 1.71 -6.83 1.23
C ASP A 58 1.47 -6.00 -0.04
N VAL A 59 1.03 -4.75 0.13
CA VAL A 59 0.63 -3.88 -0.99
C VAL A 59 1.08 -2.44 -0.75
N VAL A 60 1.67 -1.84 -1.77
CA VAL A 60 2.08 -0.44 -1.79
C VAL A 60 1.28 0.32 -2.83
N CYS A 61 0.68 1.43 -2.43
CA CYS A 61 -0.06 2.32 -3.32
C CYS A 61 0.70 3.66 -3.45
N PRO A 62 1.51 3.83 -4.51
CA PRO A 62 2.12 5.11 -4.82
C PRO A 62 1.11 6.07 -5.46
N PHE A 63 1.32 7.36 -5.27
CA PHE A 63 0.59 8.43 -5.92
C PHE A 63 1.35 9.00 -7.12
N VAL A 64 0.68 9.79 -7.96
CA VAL A 64 1.27 10.33 -9.20
C VAL A 64 2.50 11.23 -9.00
N ASN A 65 2.68 11.74 -7.77
CA ASN A 65 3.82 12.58 -7.41
C ASN A 65 5.01 11.77 -6.89
N ASP A 66 4.86 10.46 -6.71
CA ASP A 66 5.89 9.61 -6.15
C ASP A 66 6.90 9.13 -7.19
N THR A 67 8.12 8.85 -6.73
CA THR A 67 9.22 8.37 -7.57
C THR A 67 9.34 6.86 -7.44
N VAL A 68 8.57 6.15 -8.28
CA VAL A 68 8.64 4.69 -8.44
C VAL A 68 9.67 4.35 -9.53
N ASP A 69 10.94 4.67 -9.26
CA ASP A 69 12.05 4.32 -10.17
C ASP A 69 12.55 2.90 -9.89
N ALA A 70 13.46 2.40 -10.72
CA ALA A 70 14.03 1.05 -10.58
C ALA A 70 14.64 0.83 -9.19
N ALA A 71 15.36 1.81 -8.66
CA ALA A 71 15.94 1.74 -7.31
C ALA A 71 14.87 1.63 -6.21
N THR A 72 13.73 2.32 -6.36
CA THR A 72 12.59 2.23 -5.43
C THR A 72 11.97 0.84 -5.51
N LEU A 73 11.74 0.31 -6.71
CA LEU A 73 11.21 -1.03 -6.92
C LEU A 73 12.14 -2.12 -6.37
N GLU A 74 13.46 -1.97 -6.54
CA GLU A 74 14.45 -2.85 -5.94
C GLU A 74 14.36 -2.81 -4.41
N ARG A 75 14.27 -1.63 -3.79
CA ARG A 75 14.06 -1.51 -2.34
C ARG A 75 12.77 -2.17 -1.86
N LEU A 76 11.69 -1.97 -2.59
CA LEU A 76 10.41 -2.59 -2.26
C LEU A 76 10.51 -4.11 -2.34
N HIS A 77 11.21 -4.63 -3.37
CA HIS A 77 11.46 -6.06 -3.50
C HIS A 77 12.39 -6.60 -2.41
N GLU A 78 13.38 -5.83 -1.97
CA GLU A 78 14.25 -6.19 -0.83
C GLU A 78 13.47 -6.27 0.50
N GLY A 79 12.40 -5.47 0.64
CA GLY A 79 11.59 -5.37 1.86
C GLY A 79 10.30 -6.21 1.91
N GLY A 80 9.96 -6.93 0.83
CA GLY A 80 8.75 -7.77 0.76
C GLY A 80 8.47 -8.41 -0.59
#